data_AF-A0A2V2E4K7-F1
#
_entry.id   AF-A0A2V2E4K7-F1
#
_cell.length_a   1.000
_cell.length_b   1.000
_cell.length_c   1.000
_cell.angle_alpha   90.00
_cell.angle_beta   90.00
_cell.angle_gamma   90.00
#
_symmetry.space_group_name_H-M   'P 1'
#
loop_
_entity.id
_entity.type
_entity.pdbx_description
1 polymer ?
#
loop_
_entity_poly.entity_id
_entity_poly.type
_entity_poly.pdbx_seq_one_letter_code
_entity_poly.pdbx_strand_id
1 'polypeptide(L)'
;MDLKVGDLTHQDLGQMQMYVHYYERELMNEGDNPPIGIVLCADKSESVVKYTLPENETQIFASKYKLYLPSEEELLRELNQEYQALEAGKIEEENIGAMKED
;
A
#
# COMPACT_ATOMS: atom_id res chain seq x y z
N MET A 1 -9.49 -1.11 -6.68
CA MET A 1 -8.67 0.10 -6.91
C MET A 1 -9.61 1.28 -7.12
N ASP A 2 -9.24 2.46 -6.60
CA ASP A 2 -10.02 3.71 -6.73
C ASP A 2 -9.10 4.91 -7.02
N LEU A 3 -9.58 5.89 -7.78
CA LEU A 3 -8.82 7.07 -8.22
C LEU A 3 -9.52 8.35 -7.76
N LYS A 4 -8.79 9.22 -7.04
CA LYS A 4 -9.29 10.49 -6.51
C LYS A 4 -8.59 11.66 -7.15
N VAL A 5 -9.37 12.55 -7.76
CA VAL A 5 -8.86 13.75 -8.43
C VAL A 5 -8.26 14.76 -7.45
N GLY A 6 -8.72 14.75 -6.20
CA GLY A 6 -8.23 15.63 -5.13
C GLY A 6 -7.40 14.92 -4.08
N ASP A 7 -7.18 15.64 -2.98
CA ASP A 7 -6.50 15.13 -1.79
C ASP A 7 -7.25 13.94 -1.20
N LEU A 8 -6.49 12.97 -0.69
CA LEU A 8 -7.05 11.84 0.02
C LEU A 8 -7.80 12.28 1.28
N THR A 9 -9.05 11.86 1.40
CA THR A 9 -9.87 12.12 2.59
C THR A 9 -10.07 10.86 3.43
N HIS A 10 -10.43 11.03 4.70
CA HIS A 10 -10.83 9.91 5.58
C HIS A 10 -12.05 9.15 5.03
N GLN A 11 -12.92 9.81 4.27
CA GLN A 11 -14.10 9.20 3.66
C GLN A 11 -13.70 8.23 2.54
N ASP A 12 -12.67 8.55 1.76
CA ASP A 12 -12.17 7.69 0.69
C ASP A 12 -11.56 6.40 1.25
N LEU A 13 -10.79 6.51 2.33
CA LEU A 13 -10.22 5.37 3.02
C LEU A 13 -11.29 4.50 3.69
N GLY A 14 -12.28 5.12 4.33
CA GLY A 14 -13.41 4.40 4.91
C GLY A 14 -14.23 3.63 3.85
N GLN A 15 -14.45 4.24 2.67
CA GLN A 15 -15.09 3.56 1.54
C GLN A 15 -14.27 2.36 1.07
N MET A 16 -12.96 2.53 0.89
CA MET A 16 -12.08 1.43 0.48
C MET A 16 -12.06 0.29 1.51
N GLN A 17 -12.04 0.64 2.80
CA GLN A 17 -12.08 -0.34 3.88
C GLN A 17 -13.37 -1.15 3.90
N MET A 18 -14.50 -0.51 3.63
CA MET A 18 -15.76 -1.21 3.45
C MET A 18 -15.69 -2.17 2.25
N TYR A 19 -15.13 -1.77 1.11
CA TYR A 19 -15.03 -2.63 -0.07
C TYR A 19 -14.16 -3.86 0.16
N VAL A 20 -12.98 -3.69 0.77
CA VAL A 20 -12.05 -4.78 1.06
C VAL A 20 -12.72 -5.81 1.99
N HIS A 21 -13.29 -5.36 3.12
CA HIS A 21 -13.94 -6.27 4.06
C HIS A 21 -15.19 -6.94 3.50
N TYR A 22 -15.97 -6.24 2.68
CA TYR A 22 -17.13 -6.85 2.04
C TYR A 22 -16.71 -7.97 1.09
N TYR A 23 -15.69 -7.71 0.28
CA TYR A 23 -15.16 -8.72 -0.64
C TYR A 23 -14.62 -9.93 0.12
N GLU A 24 -13.87 -9.68 1.19
CA GLU A 24 -13.30 -10.74 2.03
C GLU A 24 -14.36 -11.66 2.63
N ARG A 25 -15.48 -11.09 3.11
CA ARG A 25 -16.52 -11.84 3.83
C ARG A 25 -17.49 -12.56 2.91
N GLU A 26 -17.80 -11.97 1.75
CA GLU A 26 -18.94 -12.39 0.94
C GLU A 26 -18.55 -12.96 -0.43
N LEU A 27 -17.34 -12.66 -0.94
CA LEU A 27 -16.98 -12.94 -2.34
C LEU A 27 -15.72 -13.79 -2.50
N MET A 28 -14.92 -13.98 -1.46
CA MET A 28 -13.72 -14.82 -1.53
C MET A 28 -14.05 -16.31 -1.65
N ASN A 29 -13.27 -17.01 -2.46
CA ASN A 29 -13.30 -18.46 -2.58
C ASN A 29 -12.09 -19.08 -1.87
N GLU A 30 -12.15 -20.39 -1.65
CA GLU A 30 -11.02 -21.13 -1.10
C GLU A 30 -9.79 -21.02 -2.03
N GLY A 31 -8.67 -20.60 -1.47
CA GLY A 31 -7.41 -20.41 -2.20
C GLY A 31 -7.19 -19.00 -2.75
N ASP A 32 -8.15 -18.09 -2.64
CA ASP A 32 -7.95 -16.69 -3.00
C ASP A 32 -6.98 -16.00 -2.01
N ASN A 33 -6.15 -15.10 -2.53
CA ASN A 33 -5.36 -14.22 -1.67
C ASN A 33 -6.26 -13.16 -1.02
N PRO A 34 -5.90 -12.65 0.17
CA PRO A 34 -6.63 -11.54 0.78
C PRO A 34 -6.75 -10.34 -0.17
N PRO A 35 -7.92 -9.69 -0.24
CA PRO A 35 -8.12 -8.55 -1.11
C PRO A 35 -7.23 -7.38 -0.70
N ILE A 36 -6.79 -6.61 -1.70
CA ILE A 36 -5.97 -5.41 -1.49
C ILE A 36 -6.72 -4.20 -2.05
N GLY A 37 -6.89 -3.19 -1.20
CA GLY A 37 -7.42 -1.88 -1.55
C GLY A 37 -6.31 -0.93 -1.97
N ILE A 38 -6.39 -0.37 -3.17
CA ILE A 38 -5.43 0.65 -3.65
C ILE A 38 -6.20 1.92 -3.96
N VAL A 39 -5.82 3.02 -3.32
CA VAL A 39 -6.34 4.38 -3.58
C VAL A 39 -5.22 5.23 -4.18
N LEU A 40 -5.44 5.73 -5.39
CA LEU A 40 -4.54 6.67 -6.05
C LEU A 40 -5.12 8.08 -5.96
N CYS A 41 -4.34 9.06 -5.54
CA CYS A 41 -4.82 10.43 -5.29
C CYS A 41 -3.84 11.49 -5.80
N ALA A 42 -4.30 12.73 -5.96
CA ALA A 42 -3.42 13.84 -6.36
C ALA A 42 -2.41 14.17 -5.25
N ASP A 43 -2.88 14.16 -4.00
CA ASP A 43 -2.06 14.34 -2.81
C ASP A 43 -2.53 13.39 -1.69
N LYS A 44 -1.58 13.02 -0.83
CA LYS A 44 -1.71 12.07 0.28
C LYS A 44 -1.16 12.73 1.54
N SER A 45 -2.02 12.87 2.54
CA SER A 45 -1.62 13.26 3.90
C SER A 45 -1.35 12.02 4.75
N GLU A 46 -0.11 11.85 5.23
CA GLU A 46 0.26 10.73 6.10
C GLU A 46 -0.57 10.70 7.39
N SER A 47 -0.96 11.87 7.93
CA SER A 47 -1.84 11.95 9.10
C SER A 47 -3.23 11.38 8.80
N VAL A 48 -3.79 11.68 7.62
CA VAL A 48 -5.11 11.15 7.24
C VAL A 48 -5.07 9.63 7.13
N VAL A 49 -4.02 9.08 6.52
CA VAL A 49 -3.83 7.62 6.45
C VAL A 49 -3.69 7.03 7.85
N LYS A 50 -2.76 7.54 8.66
CA LYS A 50 -2.44 7.03 9.99
C LYS A 50 -3.63 7.03 10.96
N TYR A 51 -4.47 8.05 10.91
CA TYR A 51 -5.60 8.17 11.85
C TYR A 51 -6.92 7.60 11.32
N THR A 52 -7.00 7.26 10.03
CA THR A 52 -8.20 6.63 9.47
C THR A 52 -8.08 5.11 9.47
N LEU A 53 -6.89 4.58 9.14
CA LEU A 53 -6.67 3.14 9.09
C LEU A 53 -6.21 2.61 10.46
N PRO A 54 -6.60 1.39 10.84
CA PRO A 54 -6.06 0.71 12.01
C PRO A 54 -4.53 0.59 11.96
N GLU A 55 -3.86 0.56 13.11
CA GLU A 55 -2.39 0.42 13.17
C GLU A 55 -1.87 -0.88 12.54
N ASN A 56 -2.70 -1.91 12.47
CA ASN A 56 -2.39 -3.22 11.88
C ASN A 56 -3.01 -3.40 10.48
N GLU A 57 -3.44 -2.32 9.83
CA GLU A 57 -3.97 -2.37 8.48
C GLU A 57 -2.86 -2.71 7.48
N THR A 58 -3.07 -3.78 6.71
CA THR A 58 -2.10 -4.30 5.73
C THR A 58 -2.69 -4.54 4.35
N GLN A 59 -4.00 -4.34 4.19
CA GLN A 59 -4.72 -4.58 2.96
C GLN A 59 -4.97 -3.29 2.18
N ILE A 60 -4.93 -2.11 2.82
CA ILE A 60 -5.27 -0.83 2.18
C ILE A 60 -4.03 0.05 2.02
N PHE A 61 -3.77 0.44 0.78
CA PHE A 61 -2.65 1.28 0.39
C PHE A 61 -3.14 2.54 -0.32
N ALA A 62 -2.54 3.68 0.04
CA ALA A 62 -2.79 4.95 -0.62
C ALA A 62 -1.48 5.54 -1.14
N SER A 63 -1.50 6.00 -2.39
CA SER A 63 -0.33 6.63 -3.03
C SER A 63 -0.71 7.79 -3.93
N LYS A 64 0.24 8.70 -4.16
CA LYS A 64 0.08 9.80 -5.10
C LYS A 64 0.30 9.31 -6.52
N TYR A 65 -0.56 9.70 -7.47
CA TYR A 65 -0.29 9.43 -8.89
C TYR A 65 0.57 10.53 -9.52
N LYS A 66 1.37 10.15 -10.51
CA LYS A 66 2.09 11.09 -11.38
C LYS A 66 1.19 11.40 -12.59
N LEU A 67 1.01 12.69 -12.92
CA LEU A 67 0.19 13.14 -14.06
C LEU A 67 0.83 12.92 -15.43
N TYR A 68 2.12 12.59 -15.44
CA TYR A 68 2.87 12.28 -16.65
C TYR A 68 3.41 10.86 -16.57
N LEU A 69 3.51 10.22 -17.72
CA LEU A 69 4.23 8.97 -17.85
C LEU A 69 5.74 9.28 -17.81
N PRO A 70 6.51 8.72 -16.86
CA PRO A 70 7.96 8.89 -16.85
C PRO A 70 8.58 8.30 -18.11
N SER A 71 9.81 8.73 -18.41
CA SER A 71 10.60 8.05 -19.45
C SER A 71 10.91 6.61 -19.03
N GLU A 72 11.20 5.73 -20.01
CA GLU A 72 11.58 4.34 -19.75
C GLU A 72 12.80 4.25 -18.81
N GLU A 73 13.79 5.12 -18.99
CA GLU A 73 14.99 5.19 -18.15
C GLU A 73 14.67 5.61 -16.70
N GLU A 74 13.78 6.59 -16.52
CA GLU A 74 13.33 7.00 -15.18
C GLU A 74 12.55 5.90 -14.48
N LEU A 75 11.64 5.24 -15.20
CA LEU A 75 10.86 4.13 -14.65
C LEU A 75 11.76 2.96 -14.23
N LEU A 76 12.70 2.56 -15.08
CA LEU A 76 13.66 1.50 -14.77
C LEU A 76 14.51 1.82 -13.55
N ARG A 77 14.96 3.08 -13.42
CA ARG A 77 15.74 3.53 -12.28
C ARG A 77 14.94 3.48 -10.98
N GLU A 78 13.72 4.00 -10.97
CA GLU A 78 12.84 3.97 -9.80
C GLU A 78 12.54 2.53 -9.38
N LEU A 79 12.23 1.66 -10.34
CA LEU A 79 11.95 0.25 -10.08
C LEU A 79 13.16 -0.48 -9.47
N ASN A 80 14.36 -0.26 -10.01
CA ASN A 80 15.59 -0.85 -9.47
C ASN A 80 15.91 -0.34 -8.07
N GLN A 81 15.67 0.95 -7.78
CA GLN A 81 15.84 1.51 -6.45
C GLN A 81 14.90 0.86 -5.43
N GLU A 82 13.62 0.70 -5.79
CA GLU A 82 12.64 0.04 -4.93
C GLU A 82 12.99 -1.44 -4.68
N TYR A 83 13.40 -2.18 -5.72
CA TYR A 83 13.84 -3.57 -5.53
C TYR A 83 15.03 -3.68 -4.57
N GLN A 84 16.03 -2.81 -4.69
CA GLN A 84 17.19 -2.80 -3.79
C GLN A 84 16.79 -2.43 -2.35
N ALA A 85 15.89 -1.48 -2.17
CA ALA A 85 15.38 -1.11 -0.85
C ALA A 85 14.63 -2.27 -0.18
N LEU A 86 13.81 -3.00 -0.95
CA LEU A 86 13.09 -4.18 -0.46
C LEU A 86 14.04 -5.34 -0.11
N GLU A 87 15.10 -5.56 -0.89
CA GLU A 87 16.12 -6.57 -0.59
C GLU A 87 16.93 -6.21 0.67
N ALA A 88 17.34 -4.95 0.80
CA ALA A 88 18.07 -4.48 1.98
C ALA A 88 17.25 -4.61 3.27
N GLY A 89 15.95 -4.26 3.23
CA GLY A 89 15.05 -4.40 4.40
C GLY A 89 14.86 -5.85 4.86
N LYS A 90 14.82 -6.82 3.92
CA LYS A 90 14.75 -8.25 4.26
C LYS A 90 15.99 -8.74 4.99
N ILE A 91 17.17 -8.26 4.60
CA ILE A 91 18.45 -8.62 5.23
C ILE A 91 18.52 -8.06 6.66
N GLU A 92 17.94 -6.88 6.92
CA GLU A 92 17.88 -6.31 8.26
C GLU A 92 16.92 -7.08 9.18
N GLU A 93 15.74 -7.50 8.70
CA GLU A 93 14.80 -8.30 9.48
C GLU A 93 15.37 -9.69 9.85
N GLU A 94 16.09 -10.35 8.93
CA GLU A 94 16.75 -11.64 9.19
C GLU A 94 17.85 -11.51 10.26
N ASN A 95 18.65 -10.44 10.22
CA ASN A 95 19.71 -10.20 11.22
C ASN A 95 19.16 -9.87 12.62
N ILE A 96 18.03 -9.17 12.71
CA ILE A 96 17.40 -8.84 14.02
C ILE A 96 16.72 -10.08 14.62
N GLY A 97 16.19 -10.98 13.79
CA GLY A 97 15.64 -12.27 14.22
C GLY A 97 16.70 -13.19 14.84
N ALA A 98 17.88 -13.28 14.20
CA ALA A 98 19.00 -14.10 14.67
C ALA A 98 19.58 -13.63 16.03
N MET A 99 19.47 -12.35 16.37
CA MET A 99 19.99 -11.79 17.64
C MET A 99 19.05 -11.95 18.85
N LYS A 100 17.82 -12.44 18.67
CA LYS A 100 16.85 -12.65 19.76
C LYS A 100 16.77 -14.10 20.26
N GLU A 101 17.51 -15.01 19.64
CA GLU A 101 17.55 -16.43 20.01
C GLU A 101 18.76 -16.84 20.87
N ASP A 102 19.63 -15.89 21.25
CA ASP A 102 20.78 -16.08 22.16
C ASP A 102 20.58 -15.47 23.56
#